data_AF-A0A380DPY9-F1
#
_entry.id   AF-A0A380DPY9-F1
#
_cell.length_a   1.000
_cell.length_b   1.000
_cell.length_c   1.000
_cell.angle_alpha   90.00
_cell.angle_beta   90.00
_cell.angle_gamma   90.00
#
_symmetry.space_group_name_H-M   'P 1'
#
loop_
_entity.id
_entity.type
_entity.pdbx_description
1 polymer ?
#
loop_
_entity_poly.entity_id
_entity_poly.type
_entity_poly.pdbx_seq_one_letter_code
_entity_poly.pdbx_strand_id
1 'polypeptide(L)'
;MSIPKERGFLPGNGAITSVVSVSTGVSPQFIGKPEPIIMVKALEILGLDKSEVAMVGDLYDTDIMSGINVGMDTIHVQTGVSTLEDVQIKMCHQRILLKI
;
A
#
# COMPACT_ATOMS: atom_id res chain seq x y z
N MET A 1 9.19 6.26 4.88
CA MET A 1 7.87 6.67 5.41
C MET A 1 7.92 8.12 5.84
N SER A 2 7.52 9.01 4.94
CA SER A 2 7.28 10.41 5.22
C SER A 2 5.80 10.72 5.05
N ILE A 3 5.30 11.73 5.75
CA ILE A 3 3.96 12.26 5.54
C ILE A 3 4.12 13.52 4.68
N PRO A 4 3.53 13.57 3.47
CA PRO A 4 3.52 14.79 2.67
C PRO A 4 2.65 15.86 3.36
N LYS A 5 3.20 17.06 3.48
CA LYS A 5 2.51 18.28 3.91
C LYS A 5 2.82 19.40 2.91
N GLU A 6 2.01 20.44 2.93
CA GLU A 6 2.19 21.63 2.08
C GLU A 6 3.61 22.24 2.19
N ARG A 7 4.21 22.15 3.37
CA ARG A 7 5.57 22.68 3.66
C ARG A 7 6.69 21.64 3.48
N GLY A 8 6.41 20.49 2.87
CA GLY A 8 7.38 19.42 2.63
C GLY A 8 7.07 18.14 3.41
N PHE A 9 8.09 17.29 3.56
CA PHE A 9 7.94 15.96 4.14
C PHE A 9 8.20 15.96 5.65
N LEU A 10 7.27 15.40 6.42
CA LEU A 10 7.46 15.15 7.85
C LEU A 10 7.76 13.68 8.11
N PRO A 11 8.42 13.34 9.24
CA PRO A 11 8.57 11.96 9.68
C PRO A 11 7.20 11.27 9.78
N GLY A 12 7.01 10.16 9.06
CA GLY A 12 5.82 9.33 9.18
C GLY A 12 5.92 8.32 10.32
N ASN A 13 4.87 7.51 10.50
CA ASN A 13 4.82 6.50 11.58
C ASN A 13 6.06 5.61 11.63
N GLY A 14 6.58 5.19 10.46
CA GLY A 14 7.81 4.37 10.40
C GLY A 14 9.03 4.98 11.06
N ALA A 15 9.14 6.32 11.10
CA ALA A 15 10.24 7.02 11.76
C ALA A 15 10.11 7.00 13.29
N ILE A 16 8.88 6.99 13.82
CA ILE A 16 8.64 6.86 15.26
C ILE A 16 8.81 5.39 15.69
N THR A 17 8.27 4.47 14.89
CA THR A 17 8.40 3.03 15.12
C THR A 17 9.86 2.59 15.13
N SER A 18 10.72 3.17 14.27
CA SER A 18 12.15 2.82 14.25
C SER A 18 12.85 3.20 15.55
N VAL A 19 12.53 4.36 16.15
CA VAL A 19 13.10 4.78 17.44
C VAL A 19 12.71 3.79 18.54
N VAL A 20 11.44 3.40 18.61
CA VAL A 20 10.95 2.43 19.61
C VAL A 20 11.59 1.06 19.38
N SER A 21 11.66 0.60 18.13
CA SER A 21 12.25 -0.71 17.80
C SER A 21 13.72 -0.79 18.16
N VAL A 22 14.52 0.24 17.82
CA VAL A 22 15.94 0.30 18.18
C VAL A 22 16.13 0.39 19.70
N SER A 23 15.30 1.17 20.39
CA SER A 23 15.42 1.35 21.85
C SER A 23 15.04 0.09 22.65
N THR A 24 14.14 -0.73 22.11
CA THR A 24 13.64 -1.95 22.78
C THR A 24 14.32 -3.23 22.30
N GLY A 25 14.97 -3.21 21.13
CA GLY A 25 15.47 -4.40 20.44
C GLY A 25 14.37 -5.29 19.87
N VAL A 26 13.12 -4.84 19.88
CA VAL A 26 11.95 -5.61 19.43
C VAL A 26 11.55 -5.18 18.03
N SER A 27 11.38 -6.15 17.13
CA SER A 27 10.84 -5.92 15.79
C SER A 27 9.33 -5.67 15.86
N PRO A 28 8.81 -4.57 15.29
CA PRO A 28 7.39 -4.29 15.27
C PRO A 28 6.68 -5.25 14.30
N GLN A 29 5.43 -5.59 14.62
CA GLN A 29 4.51 -6.18 13.66
C GLN A 29 3.76 -5.06 12.94
N PHE A 30 3.98 -4.91 11.63
CA PHE A 30 3.23 -3.96 10.83
C PHE A 30 1.86 -4.52 10.50
N ILE A 31 0.84 -3.68 10.61
CA ILE A 31 -0.54 -4.03 10.24
C ILE A 31 -1.04 -3.27 9.02
N GLY A 32 -0.37 -2.16 8.65
CA GLY A 32 -0.76 -1.34 7.52
C GLY A 32 -0.32 -1.94 6.18
N LYS A 33 -0.74 -1.31 5.09
CA LYS A 33 -0.29 -1.66 3.74
C LYS A 33 1.25 -1.67 3.64
N PRO A 34 1.87 -2.62 2.92
CA PRO A 34 1.27 -3.64 2.05
C PRO A 34 0.90 -4.97 2.76
N GLU A 35 0.83 -4.98 4.09
CA GLU A 35 0.61 -6.22 4.84
C GLU A 35 -0.80 -6.80 4.59
N PRO A 36 -0.94 -8.13 4.38
CA PRO A 36 -2.23 -8.76 4.10
C PRO A 36 -3.28 -8.53 5.19
N ILE A 37 -2.86 -8.34 6.44
CA ILE A 37 -3.76 -8.27 7.60
C ILE A 37 -4.80 -7.15 7.48
N ILE A 38 -4.42 -5.97 6.96
CA ILE A 38 -5.37 -4.87 6.76
C ILE A 38 -6.39 -5.16 5.65
N MET A 39 -5.96 -5.84 4.57
CA MET A 39 -6.83 -6.19 3.45
C MET A 39 -7.80 -7.30 3.84
N VAL A 40 -7.34 -8.32 4.56
CA VAL A 40 -8.19 -9.39 5.09
C VAL A 40 -9.25 -8.82 6.03
N LYS A 41 -8.87 -7.91 6.94
CA LYS A 41 -9.84 -7.22 7.80
C LYS A 41 -10.81 -6.34 7.03
N ALA A 42 -10.38 -5.67 5.97
CA ALA A 42 -11.28 -4.91 5.12
C ALA A 42 -12.31 -5.82 4.43
N LEU A 43 -11.89 -6.96 3.88
CA LEU A 43 -12.79 -7.94 3.26
C LEU A 43 -13.77 -8.55 4.26
N GLU A 44 -13.32 -8.88 5.48
CA GLU A 44 -14.20 -9.35 6.57
C GLU A 44 -15.30 -8.33 6.90
N ILE A 45 -14.95 -7.04 6.96
CA ILE A 45 -15.91 -5.96 7.25
C ILE A 45 -16.89 -5.76 6.08
N LEU A 46 -16.40 -5.85 4.84
CA LEU A 46 -17.22 -5.71 3.64
C LEU A 46 -18.15 -6.91 3.43
N GLY A 47 -17.77 -8.10 3.90
CA GLY A 47 -18.52 -9.34 3.68
C GLY A 47 -18.56 -9.78 2.22
N LEU A 48 -17.58 -9.35 1.41
CA LEU A 48 -17.46 -9.64 -0.02
C LEU A 48 -16.26 -10.55 -0.27
N ASP A 49 -16.33 -11.33 -1.36
CA ASP A 49 -15.17 -12.07 -1.82
C ASP A 49 -14.14 -11.12 -2.49
N LYS A 50 -12.86 -11.46 -2.41
CA LYS A 50 -11.79 -10.67 -3.03
C LYS A 50 -11.92 -10.53 -4.54
N SER A 51 -12.63 -11.44 -5.22
CA SER A 51 -12.93 -11.35 -6.65
C SER A 51 -13.99 -10.28 -6.99
N GLU A 52 -14.71 -9.77 -5.99
CA GLU A 52 -15.74 -8.74 -6.14
C GLU A 52 -15.24 -7.34 -5.75
N VAL A 53 -14.01 -7.24 -5.27
CA VAL A 53 -13.42 -6.01 -4.74
C VAL A 53 -12.16 -5.66 -5.53
N ALA A 54 -11.88 -4.37 -5.67
CA ALA A 54 -10.64 -3.89 -6.27
C ALA A 54 -9.94 -2.88 -5.35
N MET A 55 -8.62 -3.00 -5.22
CA MET A 55 -7.80 -2.02 -4.52
C MET A 55 -7.53 -0.82 -5.42
N VAL A 56 -7.87 0.38 -4.96
CA VAL A 56 -7.58 1.63 -5.69
C VAL A 56 -6.53 2.44 -4.93
N GLY A 57 -5.48 2.88 -5.62
CA GLY A 57 -4.46 3.73 -5.03
C GLY A 57 -3.44 4.27 -6.01
N ASP A 58 -2.57 5.13 -5.52
CA ASP A 58 -1.57 5.89 -6.30
C ASP A 58 -0.12 5.53 -5.94
N LEU A 59 0.09 4.77 -4.85
CA LEU A 59 1.41 4.36 -4.42
C LEU A 59 1.61 2.87 -4.62
N TYR A 60 2.46 2.51 -5.59
CA TYR A 60 2.65 1.11 -5.98
C TYR A 60 3.06 0.21 -4.80
N ASP A 61 4.07 0.64 -4.03
CA ASP A 61 4.69 -0.18 -2.99
C ASP A 61 3.77 -0.46 -1.79
N THR A 62 2.65 0.26 -1.67
CA THR A 62 1.69 0.05 -0.58
C THR A 62 0.34 -0.38 -1.12
N ASP A 63 -0.36 0.46 -1.87
CA ASP A 63 -1.72 0.19 -2.31
C ASP A 63 -1.78 -1.00 -3.26
N ILE A 64 -1.03 -0.90 -4.36
CA ILE A 64 -1.04 -1.91 -5.42
C ILE A 64 -0.50 -3.24 -4.88
N MET A 65 0.63 -3.20 -4.17
CA MET A 65 1.16 -4.39 -3.50
C MET A 65 0.20 -4.99 -2.47
N SER A 66 -0.62 -4.20 -1.77
CA SER A 66 -1.63 -4.74 -0.84
C SER A 66 -2.63 -5.63 -1.55
N GLY A 67 -3.17 -5.17 -2.69
CA GLY A 67 -4.14 -5.93 -3.47
C GLY A 67 -3.50 -7.18 -4.09
N ILE A 68 -2.29 -7.04 -4.62
CA ILE A 68 -1.51 -8.16 -5.18
C ILE A 68 -1.27 -9.25 -4.11
N ASN A 69 -0.83 -8.86 -2.92
CA ASN A 69 -0.48 -9.79 -1.84
C ASN A 69 -1.65 -10.65 -1.37
N VAL A 70 -2.90 -10.19 -1.57
CA VAL A 70 -4.10 -10.95 -1.24
C VAL A 70 -4.79 -11.58 -2.47
N GLY A 71 -4.29 -11.31 -3.68
CA GLY A 71 -4.85 -11.77 -4.93
C GLY A 71 -6.20 -11.11 -5.26
N MET A 72 -6.29 -9.80 -5.02
CA MET A 72 -7.42 -8.94 -5.37
C MET A 72 -7.05 -8.08 -6.59
N ASP A 73 -8.03 -7.70 -7.40
CA ASP A 73 -7.79 -6.79 -8.52
C ASP A 73 -7.29 -5.43 -8.03
N THR A 74 -6.46 -4.76 -8.84
CA THR A 74 -5.89 -3.45 -8.48
C THR A 74 -6.06 -2.43 -9.59
N ILE A 75 -6.31 -1.19 -9.19
CA ILE A 75 -6.52 -0.03 -10.05
C ILE A 75 -5.54 1.04 -9.59
N HIS A 76 -4.60 1.39 -10.46
CA HIS A 76 -3.64 2.46 -10.21
C HIS A 76 -4.16 3.78 -10.78
N VAL A 77 -4.09 4.85 -10.00
CA VAL A 77 -4.47 6.21 -10.43
C VAL A 77 -3.27 7.14 -10.51
N GLN A 78 -3.20 7.97 -11.56
CA GLN A 78 -2.06 8.85 -11.83
C GLN A 78 -2.07 10.17 -11.04
N THR A 79 -3.06 10.40 -10.17
CA THR A 79 -3.23 11.67 -9.45
C THR A 79 -2.23 11.89 -8.31
N GLY A 80 -1.35 10.93 -8.05
CA GLY A 80 -0.55 10.88 -6.83
C GLY A 80 0.93 10.61 -7.05
N VAL A 81 1.52 9.73 -6.24
CA VAL A 81 2.98 9.66 -6.03
C VAL A 81 3.72 8.81 -7.07
N SER A 82 3.21 7.64 -7.46
CA SER A 82 3.90 6.77 -8.43
C SER A 82 3.50 7.09 -9.88
N THR A 83 4.51 7.30 -10.73
CA THR A 83 4.30 7.55 -12.17
C THR A 83 3.93 6.28 -12.94
N LEU A 84 3.38 6.41 -14.14
CA LEU A 84 3.09 5.25 -14.99
C LEU A 84 4.36 4.48 -15.36
N GLU A 85 5.46 5.19 -15.58
CA GLU A 85 6.75 4.60 -15.91
C GLU A 85 7.27 3.74 -14.75
N ASP A 86 7.20 4.25 -13.51
CA ASP A 86 7.61 3.51 -12.30
C ASP A 86 6.81 2.22 -12.15
N VAL A 87 5.51 2.35 -12.38
CA VAL A 87 4.52 1.28 -12.32
C VAL A 87 4.86 0.25 -13.40
N GLN A 88 4.99 0.63 -14.67
CA GLN A 88 5.29 -0.28 -15.78
C GLN A 88 6.58 -1.08 -15.61
N ILE A 89 7.64 -0.49 -15.05
CA ILE A 89 8.89 -1.21 -14.77
C ILE A 89 8.65 -2.36 -13.77
N LYS A 90 7.79 -2.14 -12.78
CA LYS A 90 7.46 -3.13 -11.74
C LYS A 90 6.41 -4.16 -12.20
N MET A 91 5.74 -3.94 -13.33
CA MET A 91 4.52 -4.64 -13.77
C MET A 91 4.69 -5.91 -14.59
N CYS A 92 5.91 -6.46 -14.71
CA CYS A 92 6.23 -7.48 -15.72
C CYS A 92 5.29 -8.72 -15.78
N HIS A 93 4.38 -8.96 -14.81
CA HIS A 93 3.49 -10.13 -14.79
C HIS A 93 2.03 -9.97 -14.27
N GLN A 94 1.46 -8.77 -14.05
CA GLN A 94 0.19 -8.67 -13.29
C GLN A 94 -0.94 -7.80 -13.89
N ARG A 95 -2.19 -8.20 -13.58
CA ARG A 95 -3.44 -7.55 -14.05
C ARG A 95 -3.68 -6.26 -13.26
N ILE A 96 -3.31 -5.13 -13.85
CA ILE A 96 -3.56 -3.80 -13.28
C ILE A 96 -4.37 -2.99 -14.28
N LEU A 97 -5.52 -2.50 -13.82
CA LEU A 97 -6.37 -1.65 -14.64
C LEU A 97 -5.87 -0.21 -14.50
N LEU A 98 -5.17 0.27 -15.53
CA LEU A 98 -4.73 1.66 -15.62
C LEU A 98 -5.90 2.51 -16.11
N LYS A 99 -6.35 3.48 -15.30
CA LYS A 99 -7.42 4.41 -15.71
C LYS A 99 -7.03 5.86 -15.38
N ILE A 100 -6.77 6.59 -16.48
CA ILE A 100 -6.63 8.06 -16.72
C ILE A 100 -5.85 8.89 -15.69
#